data_AF-K1XEA8-F1
#
_entry.id   AF-K1XEA8-F1
#
_cell.length_a   1.000
_cell.length_b   1.000
_cell.length_c   1.000
_cell.angle_alpha   90.00
_cell.angle_beta   90.00
_cell.angle_gamma   90.00
#
_symmetry.space_group_name_H-M   'P 1'
#
loop_
_entity.id
_entity.type
_entity.pdbx_description
1 polymer ?
#
loop_
_entity_poly.entity_id
_entity_poly.type
_entity_poly.pdbx_seq_one_letter_code
_entity_poly.pdbx_strand_id
1 'polypeptide(L)'
;MFFGRNWVFPAVMGFLLGMIFPPGLIFVYATLGIMAVFDRKYVKPLINFFLLSIPSLIYLQLMTTFMPWNRLAQVDIIRPLPFDYTEYIKAVGPILPLGLLGLIMALVKKEKSMNLAISWVFAWISLLAIFRFIPSQSPLRFSEMIPHVPLAILAAYLFTRLKYVKIVPIFLIGIGLFHMYSSWLWQRDFVDHKIRATLPLVPTGAYVMYPLKDFLSAMKFIQDNTKRNDIILSETTAGNYMPVYSGNTVYIGHDNTVNFEEKKETVKQFFSGKMKVEQAKNWMQENNLKVIFFGPQEREDGGVKELEKVYPFLTPVYRNTYVTVLRRQ
;
A
#
# COMPACT_ATOMS: atom_id res chain seq x y z
N MET A 1 32.33 12.28 -7.41
CA MET A 1 33.11 11.67 -8.50
C MET A 1 33.53 10.25 -8.08
N PHE A 2 32.56 9.33 -7.89
CA PHE A 2 32.82 7.98 -7.30
C PHE A 2 32.52 6.79 -8.23
N PHE A 3 31.99 7.00 -9.45
CA PHE A 3 31.55 5.90 -10.34
C PHE A 3 32.43 5.71 -11.58
N GLY A 4 33.74 5.92 -11.43
CA GLY A 4 34.65 6.05 -12.57
C GLY A 4 34.83 4.80 -13.44
N ARG A 5 34.56 3.57 -12.97
CA ARG A 5 34.80 2.37 -13.78
C ARG A 5 33.92 1.15 -13.52
N ASN A 6 33.35 1.00 -12.32
CA ASN A 6 32.58 -0.20 -11.98
C ASN A 6 31.08 0.10 -11.87
N TRP A 7 30.34 -0.09 -12.97
CA TRP A 7 28.88 0.01 -13.02
C TRP A 7 28.16 -1.28 -12.60
N VAL A 8 28.92 -2.35 -12.33
CA VAL A 8 28.35 -3.63 -11.90
C VAL A 8 27.66 -3.48 -10.55
N PHE A 9 28.33 -2.87 -9.56
CA PHE A 9 27.73 -2.70 -8.23
C PHE A 9 26.43 -1.87 -8.27
N PRO A 10 26.38 -0.66 -8.87
CA PRO A 10 25.13 0.06 -9.05
C PRO A 10 24.06 -0.77 -9.74
N ALA A 11 24.42 -1.53 -10.78
CA ALA A 11 23.44 -2.30 -11.52
C ALA A 11 22.91 -3.52 -10.74
N VAL A 12 23.73 -4.18 -9.92
CA VAL A 12 23.25 -5.20 -8.98
C VAL A 12 22.30 -4.58 -7.96
N MET A 13 22.60 -3.39 -7.43
CA MET A 13 21.66 -2.65 -6.59
C MET A 13 20.39 -2.28 -7.36
N GLY A 14 20.50 -1.95 -8.64
CA GLY A 14 19.36 -1.72 -9.55
C GLY A 14 18.50 -2.97 -9.71
N PHE A 15 19.11 -4.14 -9.90
CA PHE A 15 18.40 -5.41 -9.98
C PHE A 15 17.66 -5.71 -8.67
N LEU A 16 18.32 -5.57 -7.51
CA LEU A 16 17.67 -5.75 -6.20
C LEU A 16 16.54 -4.74 -5.98
N LEU A 17 16.77 -3.48 -6.34
CA LEU A 17 15.73 -2.44 -6.31
C LEU A 17 14.56 -2.82 -7.19
N GLY A 18 14.79 -3.34 -8.39
CA GLY A 18 13.73 -3.77 -9.27
C GLY A 18 12.96 -5.00 -8.77
N MET A 19 13.59 -5.87 -7.97
CA MET A 19 12.92 -7.02 -7.32
C MET A 19 12.06 -6.58 -6.13
N ILE A 20 12.53 -5.61 -5.35
CA ILE A 20 11.87 -5.15 -4.12
C ILE A 20 10.82 -4.07 -4.42
N PHE A 21 11.18 -3.12 -5.29
CA PHE A 21 10.40 -1.92 -5.59
C PHE A 21 10.57 -1.48 -7.06
N PRO A 22 9.85 -2.12 -8.01
CA PRO A 22 9.94 -1.88 -9.45
C PRO A 22 9.80 -0.41 -9.88
N PRO A 23 8.87 0.39 -9.33
CA PRO A 23 8.75 1.80 -9.68
C PRO A 23 10.03 2.59 -9.38
N GLY A 24 10.78 2.22 -8.34
CA GLY A 24 12.05 2.85 -8.01
C GLY A 24 13.12 2.58 -9.07
N LEU A 25 13.15 1.38 -9.65
CA LEU A 25 14.06 1.10 -10.75
C LEU A 25 13.72 1.93 -12.00
N ILE A 26 12.43 2.02 -12.35
CA ILE A 26 11.94 2.88 -13.44
C ILE A 26 12.30 4.34 -13.17
N PHE A 27 12.19 4.78 -11.92
CA PHE A 27 12.59 6.12 -11.48
C PHE A 27 14.07 6.41 -11.71
N VAL A 28 14.94 5.47 -11.36
CA VAL A 28 16.39 5.58 -11.59
C VAL A 28 16.70 5.61 -13.10
N TYR A 29 16.02 4.79 -13.90
CA TYR A 29 16.16 4.85 -15.37
C TYR A 29 15.79 6.22 -15.92
N ALA A 30 14.66 6.78 -15.51
CA ALA A 30 14.23 8.11 -15.93
C ALA A 30 15.25 9.20 -15.52
N THR A 31 15.73 9.15 -14.27
CA THR A 31 16.72 10.09 -13.75
C THR A 31 18.03 10.02 -14.55
N LEU A 32 18.59 8.83 -14.75
CA LEU A 32 19.80 8.63 -15.55
C LEU A 32 19.60 8.99 -17.02
N GLY A 33 18.41 8.73 -17.57
CA GLY A 33 18.01 9.12 -18.92
C GLY A 33 18.07 10.64 -19.11
N ILE A 34 17.48 11.40 -18.18
CA ILE A 34 17.53 12.87 -18.22
C ILE A 34 18.96 13.37 -17.99
N MET A 35 19.74 12.74 -17.11
CA MET A 35 21.17 13.07 -16.96
C MET A 35 21.95 12.86 -18.26
N ALA A 36 21.65 11.81 -19.03
CA ALA A 36 22.27 11.53 -20.32
C ALA A 36 21.91 12.55 -21.41
N VAL A 37 20.75 13.22 -21.29
CA VAL A 37 20.39 14.38 -22.13
C VAL A 37 21.28 15.58 -21.79
N PHE A 38 21.51 15.86 -20.51
CA PHE A 38 22.38 16.97 -20.09
C PHE A 38 23.87 16.72 -20.38
N ASP A 39 24.32 15.47 -20.27
CA ASP A 39 25.72 15.11 -20.47
C ASP A 39 25.83 13.68 -21.02
N ARG A 40 26.28 13.57 -22.27
CA ARG A 40 26.39 12.31 -23.01
C ARG A 40 27.28 11.27 -22.33
N LYS A 41 28.14 11.67 -21.37
CA LYS A 41 28.94 10.72 -20.58
C LYS A 41 28.10 9.72 -19.79
N TYR A 42 26.83 10.02 -19.50
CA TYR A 42 25.92 9.13 -18.79
C TYR A 42 25.22 8.10 -19.69
N VAL A 43 25.37 8.16 -21.02
CA VAL A 43 24.75 7.20 -21.95
C VAL A 43 25.27 5.78 -21.71
N LYS A 44 26.60 5.58 -21.68
CA LYS A 44 27.20 4.25 -21.42
C LYS A 44 26.83 3.70 -20.03
N PRO A 45 26.94 4.48 -18.95
CA PRO A 45 26.39 4.13 -17.65
C PRO A 45 24.94 3.67 -17.65
N LEU A 46 24.05 4.43 -18.30
CA LEU A 46 22.63 4.12 -18.40
C LEU A 46 22.40 2.77 -19.08
N ILE A 47 23.07 2.52 -20.22
CA ILE A 47 22.96 1.25 -20.95
C ILE A 47 23.43 0.09 -20.07
N ASN A 48 24.60 0.21 -19.44
CA ASN A 48 25.14 -0.84 -18.58
C ASN A 48 24.23 -1.13 -17.38
N PHE A 49 23.76 -0.06 -16.72
CA PHE A 49 22.82 -0.17 -15.60
C PHE A 49 21.54 -0.87 -16.07
N PHE A 50 20.92 -0.38 -17.15
CA PHE A 50 19.70 -0.93 -17.72
C PHE A 50 19.83 -2.42 -18.07
N LEU A 51 20.86 -2.82 -18.83
CA LEU A 51 21.02 -4.21 -19.27
C LEU A 51 21.16 -5.19 -18.10
N LEU A 52 21.81 -4.76 -17.01
CA LEU A 52 22.05 -5.58 -15.84
C LEU A 52 20.88 -5.60 -14.86
N SER A 53 20.06 -4.53 -14.78
CA SER A 53 18.91 -4.48 -13.88
C SER A 53 17.56 -4.81 -14.54
N ILE A 54 17.41 -4.71 -15.88
CA ILE A 54 16.15 -5.01 -16.56
C ILE A 54 15.62 -6.44 -16.34
N PRO A 55 16.45 -7.49 -16.10
CA PRO A 55 15.92 -8.82 -15.85
C PRO A 55 14.97 -8.91 -14.65
N SER A 56 15.10 -8.04 -13.64
CA SER A 56 14.17 -8.01 -12.50
C SER A 56 12.76 -7.58 -12.91
N LEU A 57 12.63 -6.59 -13.80
CA LEU A 57 11.33 -6.15 -14.31
C LEU A 57 10.71 -7.20 -15.24
N ILE A 58 11.53 -7.87 -16.06
CA ILE A 58 11.08 -8.98 -16.91
C ILE A 58 10.56 -10.12 -16.05
N TYR A 59 11.30 -10.52 -15.01
CA TYR A 59 10.87 -11.54 -14.06
C TYR A 59 9.51 -11.20 -13.44
N LEU A 60 9.32 -9.98 -12.94
CA LEU A 60 8.06 -9.56 -12.33
C LEU A 60 6.91 -9.48 -13.35
N GLN A 61 7.19 -9.01 -14.56
CA GLN A 61 6.20 -9.01 -15.63
C GLN A 61 5.73 -10.44 -15.93
N LEU A 62 6.66 -11.41 -16.03
CA LEU A 62 6.32 -12.81 -16.25
C LEU A 62 5.56 -13.41 -15.07
N MET A 63 6.01 -13.15 -13.83
CA MET A 63 5.37 -13.62 -12.61
C MET A 63 3.91 -13.17 -12.52
N THR A 64 3.61 -11.92 -12.89
CA THR A 64 2.26 -11.35 -12.85
C THR A 64 1.35 -11.78 -14.02
N THR A 65 1.76 -12.75 -14.85
CA THR A 65 0.90 -13.30 -15.92
C THR A 65 0.01 -14.46 -15.48
N PHE A 66 0.34 -15.16 -14.39
CA PHE A 66 -0.36 -16.37 -13.95
C PHE A 66 -0.89 -16.25 -12.51
N MET A 67 -1.86 -17.10 -12.16
CA MET A 67 -2.45 -17.16 -10.81
C MET A 67 -1.45 -17.73 -9.79
N PRO A 68 -1.42 -17.22 -8.55
CA PRO A 68 -2.28 -16.17 -7.99
C PRO A 68 -1.76 -14.74 -8.22
N TRP A 69 -0.57 -14.57 -8.83
CA TRP A 69 0.16 -13.31 -8.85
C TRP A 69 -0.41 -12.26 -9.81
N ASN A 70 -1.04 -12.70 -10.91
CA ASN A 70 -1.73 -11.79 -11.83
C ASN A 70 -2.85 -10.98 -11.14
N ARG A 71 -3.39 -11.47 -10.02
CA ARG A 71 -4.44 -10.79 -9.26
C ARG A 71 -3.95 -9.47 -8.69
N LEU A 72 -2.67 -9.38 -8.33
CA LEU A 72 -2.05 -8.13 -7.86
C LEU A 72 -2.18 -7.02 -8.92
N ALA A 73 -1.86 -7.33 -10.18
CA ALA A 73 -1.96 -6.39 -11.28
C ALA A 73 -3.43 -6.08 -11.64
N GLN A 74 -4.31 -7.08 -11.59
CA GLN A 74 -5.73 -6.89 -11.88
C GLN A 74 -6.43 -5.98 -10.86
N VAL A 75 -6.10 -6.10 -9.57
CA VAL A 75 -6.70 -5.26 -8.53
C VAL A 75 -6.34 -3.79 -8.75
N ASP A 76 -5.09 -3.48 -9.10
CA ASP A 76 -4.68 -2.10 -9.45
C ASP A 76 -5.48 -1.54 -10.65
N ILE A 77 -5.82 -2.38 -11.63
CA ILE A 77 -6.59 -1.98 -12.82
C ILE A 77 -8.08 -1.79 -12.50
N ILE A 78 -8.67 -2.72 -11.73
CA ILE A 78 -10.10 -2.70 -11.39
C ILE A 78 -10.41 -1.61 -10.37
N ARG A 79 -9.46 -1.33 -9.46
CA ARG A 79 -9.59 -0.38 -8.36
C ARG A 79 -8.40 0.58 -8.33
N PRO A 80 -8.25 1.44 -9.35
CA PRO A 80 -7.13 2.37 -9.40
C PRO A 80 -7.19 3.32 -8.20
N LEU A 81 -6.07 3.43 -7.49
CA LEU A 81 -5.96 4.42 -6.42
C LEU A 81 -5.94 5.84 -7.03
N PRO A 82 -6.89 6.71 -6.67
CA PRO A 82 -6.93 8.07 -7.21
C PRO A 82 -5.71 8.86 -6.75
N PHE A 83 -5.14 9.66 -7.66
CA PHE A 83 -4.07 10.59 -7.33
C PHE A 83 -4.57 12.02 -7.47
N ASP A 84 -4.78 12.68 -6.34
CA ASP A 84 -5.17 14.10 -6.31
C ASP A 84 -3.91 14.98 -6.29
N TYR A 85 -3.65 15.63 -7.41
CA TYR A 85 -2.50 16.53 -7.57
C TYR A 85 -2.57 17.73 -6.61
N THR A 86 -3.76 18.20 -6.27
CA THR A 86 -3.95 19.36 -5.39
C THR A 86 -3.58 19.00 -3.96
N GLU A 87 -4.07 17.86 -3.47
CA GLU A 87 -3.71 17.34 -2.15
C GLU A 87 -2.22 17.01 -2.09
N TYR A 88 -1.67 16.45 -3.17
CA TYR A 88 -0.25 16.16 -3.23
C TYR A 88 0.61 17.44 -3.18
N ILE A 89 0.24 18.50 -3.91
CA ILE A 89 0.93 19.79 -3.87
C ILE A 89 0.90 20.38 -2.46
N LYS A 90 -0.24 20.31 -1.77
CA LYS A 90 -0.38 20.75 -0.36
C LYS A 90 0.51 19.92 0.56
N ALA A 91 0.58 18.60 0.35
CA ALA A 91 1.37 17.69 1.16
C ALA A 91 2.89 17.92 1.00
N VAL A 92 3.37 18.20 -0.21
CA VAL A 92 4.78 18.61 -0.41
C VAL A 92 5.03 19.99 0.22
N GLY A 93 4.04 20.87 0.18
CA GLY A 93 4.08 22.14 0.90
C GLY A 93 5.07 23.14 0.30
N PRO A 94 5.63 24.07 1.11
CA PRO A 94 6.41 25.21 0.61
C PRO A 94 7.71 24.81 -0.08
N ILE A 95 8.21 23.59 0.13
CA ILE A 95 9.43 23.12 -0.55
C ILE A 95 9.22 22.95 -2.04
N LEU A 96 7.98 22.73 -2.51
CA LEU A 96 7.68 22.61 -3.93
C LEU A 96 7.95 23.92 -4.69
N PRO A 97 7.28 25.05 -4.38
CA PRO A 97 7.55 26.31 -5.09
C PRO A 97 8.99 26.79 -4.90
N LEU A 98 9.58 26.66 -3.71
CA LEU A 98 10.97 27.06 -3.46
C LEU A 98 11.97 26.20 -4.25
N GLY A 99 11.75 24.88 -4.29
CA GLY A 99 12.58 23.95 -5.04
C GLY A 99 12.49 24.18 -6.55
N LEU A 100 11.29 24.47 -7.07
CA LEU A 100 11.09 24.81 -8.48
C LEU A 100 11.74 26.15 -8.87
N LEU A 101 11.68 27.17 -8.00
CA LEU A 101 12.40 28.42 -8.23
C LEU A 101 13.93 28.20 -8.22
N GLY A 102 14.43 27.35 -7.31
CA GLY A 102 15.82 26.90 -7.30
C GLY A 102 16.23 26.14 -8.55
N LEU A 103 15.35 25.27 -9.07
CA LEU A 103 15.51 24.57 -10.34
C LEU A 103 15.67 25.56 -11.50
N ILE A 104 14.75 26.51 -11.62
CA ILE A 104 14.78 27.55 -12.68
C ILE A 104 16.09 28.33 -12.58
N MET A 105 16.47 28.77 -11.38
CA MET A 105 17.72 29.51 -11.18
C MET A 105 18.96 28.69 -11.55
N ALA A 106 19.00 27.41 -11.16
CA ALA A 106 20.11 26.51 -11.49
C ALA A 106 20.23 26.29 -13.01
N LEU A 107 19.10 26.15 -13.72
CA LEU A 107 19.07 26.05 -15.18
C LEU A 107 19.55 27.34 -15.86
N VAL A 108 19.05 28.50 -15.44
CA VAL A 108 19.44 29.82 -15.98
C VAL A 108 20.94 30.08 -15.77
N LYS A 109 21.47 29.71 -14.60
CA LYS A 109 22.89 29.83 -14.27
C LYS A 109 23.75 28.70 -14.83
N LYS A 110 23.14 27.70 -15.49
CA LYS A 110 23.82 26.54 -16.09
C LYS A 110 24.68 25.76 -15.08
N GLU A 111 24.18 25.59 -13.86
CA GLU A 111 24.91 24.98 -12.75
C GLU A 111 24.96 23.47 -12.86
N LYS A 112 26.06 22.96 -13.43
CA LYS A 112 26.25 21.52 -13.67
C LYS A 112 26.24 20.67 -12.39
N SER A 113 26.59 21.25 -11.24
CA SER A 113 26.54 20.56 -9.95
C SER A 113 25.12 20.17 -9.54
N MET A 114 24.11 20.90 -10.01
CA MET A 114 22.70 20.67 -9.69
C MET A 114 22.02 19.70 -10.66
N ASN A 115 22.70 19.26 -11.73
CA ASN A 115 22.09 18.42 -12.77
C ASN A 115 21.43 17.15 -12.22
N LEU A 116 21.99 16.52 -11.18
CA LEU A 116 21.36 15.33 -10.57
C LEU A 116 20.01 15.66 -9.92
N ALA A 117 19.94 16.73 -9.11
CA ALA A 117 18.70 17.15 -8.46
C ALA A 117 17.66 17.59 -9.49
N ILE A 118 18.10 18.31 -10.53
CA ILE A 118 17.25 18.72 -11.66
C ILE A 118 16.69 17.49 -12.39
N SER A 119 17.54 16.52 -12.75
CA SER A 119 17.13 15.28 -13.41
C SER A 119 16.17 14.46 -12.57
N TRP A 120 16.37 14.42 -11.24
CA TRP A 120 15.48 13.74 -10.31
C TRP A 120 14.08 14.38 -10.30
N VAL A 121 13.99 15.71 -10.21
CA VAL A 121 12.70 16.44 -10.24
C VAL A 121 11.99 16.24 -11.58
N PHE A 122 12.72 16.31 -12.70
CA PHE A 122 12.11 16.03 -14.01
C PHE A 122 11.64 14.58 -14.14
N ALA A 123 12.43 13.60 -13.69
CA ALA A 123 12.03 12.19 -13.69
C ALA A 123 10.74 11.99 -12.90
N TRP A 124 10.65 12.58 -11.71
CA TRP A 124 9.48 12.55 -10.88
C TRP A 124 8.23 13.14 -11.55
N ILE A 125 8.32 14.36 -12.09
CA ILE A 125 7.19 15.00 -12.77
C ILE A 125 6.77 14.21 -14.01
N SER A 126 7.74 13.74 -14.82
CA SER A 126 7.46 12.95 -16.03
C SER A 126 6.78 11.63 -15.71
N LEU A 127 7.24 10.91 -14.68
CA LEU A 127 6.64 9.63 -14.31
C LEU A 127 5.23 9.79 -13.73
N LEU A 128 4.99 10.81 -12.90
CA LEU A 128 3.64 11.13 -12.44
C LEU A 128 2.68 11.46 -13.61
N ALA A 129 3.18 12.15 -14.64
CA ALA A 129 2.39 12.51 -15.81
C ALA A 129 2.12 11.30 -16.73
N ILE A 130 3.15 10.47 -16.98
CA ILE A 130 3.05 9.30 -17.87
C ILE A 130 2.18 8.21 -17.25
N PHE A 131 2.42 7.86 -15.98
CA PHE A 131 1.73 6.75 -15.33
C PHE A 131 0.29 7.05 -14.92
N ARG A 132 -0.15 8.30 -15.05
CA ARG A 132 -1.59 8.63 -15.06
C ARG A 132 -2.34 7.90 -16.16
N PHE A 133 -1.67 7.59 -17.28
CA PHE A 133 -2.27 6.94 -18.45
C PHE A 133 -1.96 5.44 -18.53
N ILE A 134 -1.32 4.86 -17.52
CA ILE A 134 -0.96 3.43 -17.47
C ILE A 134 -1.74 2.76 -16.33
N PRO A 135 -2.91 2.15 -16.61
CA PRO A 135 -3.80 1.64 -15.56
C PRO A 135 -3.21 0.54 -14.69
N SER A 136 -2.21 -0.18 -15.19
CA SER A 136 -1.57 -1.29 -14.47
C SER A 136 -0.65 -0.84 -13.33
N GLN A 137 -0.40 0.47 -13.18
CA GLN A 137 0.54 1.01 -12.21
C GLN A 137 0.05 2.38 -11.71
N SER A 138 -0.23 2.50 -10.41
CA SER A 138 -0.66 3.78 -9.84
C SER A 138 0.47 4.82 -9.88
N PRO A 139 0.21 6.06 -10.34
CA PRO A 139 1.18 7.15 -10.26
C PRO A 139 1.58 7.48 -8.82
N LEU A 140 0.76 7.12 -7.82
CA LEU A 140 1.06 7.31 -6.40
C LEU A 140 2.40 6.68 -5.99
N ARG A 141 2.82 5.59 -6.62
CA ARG A 141 4.10 4.92 -6.32
C ARG A 141 5.32 5.83 -6.54
N PHE A 142 5.23 6.81 -7.45
CA PHE A 142 6.32 7.75 -7.70
C PHE A 142 6.36 8.90 -6.68
N SER A 143 5.31 9.07 -5.87
CA SER A 143 5.36 10.01 -4.73
C SER A 143 6.30 9.54 -3.63
N GLU A 144 6.53 8.22 -3.52
CA GLU A 144 7.43 7.61 -2.54
C GLU A 144 8.91 7.81 -2.91
N MET A 145 9.22 8.35 -4.09
CA MET A 145 10.59 8.55 -4.61
C MET A 145 11.30 9.78 -4.04
N ILE A 146 10.92 10.15 -2.81
CA ILE A 146 11.55 11.18 -2.00
C ILE A 146 11.76 12.50 -2.77
N PRO A 147 10.76 13.03 -3.51
CA PRO A 147 10.94 14.22 -4.34
C PRO A 147 11.26 15.48 -3.52
N HIS A 148 10.95 15.47 -2.22
CA HIS A 148 11.29 16.57 -1.32
C HIS A 148 12.81 16.76 -1.12
N VAL A 149 13.64 15.72 -1.27
CA VAL A 149 15.10 15.84 -1.14
C VAL A 149 15.73 16.67 -2.26
N PRO A 150 15.56 16.35 -3.56
CA PRO A 150 16.12 17.18 -4.62
C PRO A 150 15.48 18.58 -4.64
N LEU A 151 14.19 18.71 -4.30
CA LEU A 151 13.56 20.02 -4.13
C LEU A 151 14.20 20.84 -3.00
N ALA A 152 14.53 20.22 -1.88
CA ALA A 152 15.23 20.88 -0.77
C ALA A 152 16.65 21.30 -1.12
N ILE A 153 17.39 20.48 -1.87
CA ILE A 153 18.72 20.82 -2.37
C ILE A 153 18.63 22.06 -3.30
N LEU A 154 17.65 22.08 -4.20
CA LEU A 154 17.44 23.19 -5.13
C LEU A 154 16.96 24.45 -4.41
N ALA A 155 16.10 24.31 -3.41
CA ALA A 155 15.67 25.42 -2.55
C ALA A 155 16.85 25.99 -1.74
N ALA A 156 17.72 25.14 -1.18
CA ALA A 156 18.94 25.58 -0.52
C ALA A 156 19.86 26.34 -1.50
N TYR A 157 20.05 25.79 -2.70
CA TYR A 157 20.80 26.45 -3.77
C TYR A 157 20.23 27.84 -4.09
N LEU A 158 18.91 27.98 -4.23
CA LEU A 158 18.24 29.28 -4.39
C LEU A 158 18.67 30.27 -3.32
N PHE A 159 18.59 29.88 -2.04
CA PHE A 159 18.94 30.76 -0.93
C PHE A 159 20.42 31.13 -0.90
N THR A 160 21.34 30.24 -1.29
CA THR A 160 22.77 30.58 -1.36
C THR A 160 23.09 31.68 -2.38
N ARG A 161 22.21 31.90 -3.37
CA ARG A 161 22.37 32.94 -4.39
C ARG A 161 21.70 34.27 -4.02
N LEU A 162 20.84 34.28 -3.00
CA LEU A 162 20.22 35.51 -2.50
C LEU A 162 21.16 36.21 -1.51
N LYS A 163 21.38 37.52 -1.66
CA LYS A 163 22.39 38.28 -0.90
C LYS A 163 22.03 38.59 0.57
N TYR A 164 20.76 38.39 0.99
CA TYR A 164 20.25 38.81 2.31
C TYR A 164 19.53 37.65 3.02
N VAL A 165 20.26 36.84 3.79
CA VAL A 165 19.72 35.59 4.37
C VAL A 165 20.06 35.44 5.87
N LYS A 166 20.45 36.50 6.58
CA LYS A 166 20.84 36.38 8.02
C LYS A 166 19.65 36.11 8.97
N ILE A 167 18.42 36.47 8.58
CA ILE A 167 17.19 36.25 9.39
C ILE A 167 16.59 34.85 9.15
N VAL A 168 16.96 34.21 8.03
CA VAL A 168 16.36 32.96 7.57
C VAL A 168 16.65 31.75 8.50
N PRO A 169 17.83 31.58 9.10
CA PRO A 169 18.08 30.41 9.96
C PRO A 169 17.17 30.34 11.18
N ILE A 170 16.99 31.46 11.90
CA ILE A 170 16.14 31.50 13.11
C ILE A 170 14.67 31.24 12.74
N PHE A 171 14.22 31.87 11.65
CA PHE A 171 12.86 31.67 11.15
C PHE A 171 12.62 30.21 10.69
N LEU A 172 13.58 29.61 9.98
CA LEU A 172 13.52 28.21 9.55
C LEU A 172 13.54 27.24 10.74
N ILE A 173 14.35 27.52 11.78
CA ILE A 173 14.34 26.75 13.03
C ILE A 173 12.96 26.87 13.70
N GLY A 174 12.40 28.08 13.80
CA GLY A 174 11.07 28.30 14.37
C GLY A 174 9.97 27.54 13.61
N ILE A 175 9.96 27.62 12.27
CA ILE A 175 9.05 26.84 11.42
C ILE A 175 9.28 25.34 11.60
N GLY A 176 10.54 24.90 11.66
CA GLY A 176 10.89 23.50 11.85
C GLY A 176 10.35 22.95 13.17
N LEU A 177 10.55 23.69 14.27
CA LEU A 177 10.02 23.34 15.59
C LEU A 177 8.49 23.34 15.60
N PHE A 178 7.85 24.34 14.99
CA PHE A 178 6.39 24.38 14.85
C PHE A 178 5.86 23.19 14.06
N HIS A 179 6.50 22.83 12.94
CA HIS A 179 6.13 21.68 12.13
C HIS A 179 6.33 20.36 12.89
N MET A 180 7.43 20.21 13.64
CA MET A 180 7.65 19.04 14.50
C MET A 180 6.58 18.93 15.59
N TYR A 181 6.22 20.04 16.24
CA TYR A 181 5.16 20.07 17.24
C TYR A 181 3.78 19.71 16.64
N SER A 182 3.44 20.30 15.49
CA SER A 182 2.23 19.95 14.74
C SER A 182 2.22 18.46 14.38
N SER A 183 3.30 17.94 13.81
CA SER A 183 3.43 16.52 13.46
C SER A 183 3.26 15.61 14.67
N TRP A 184 3.84 15.97 15.82
CA TRP A 184 3.65 15.24 17.07
C TRP A 184 2.19 15.24 17.53
N LEU A 185 1.48 16.37 17.45
CA LEU A 185 0.05 16.44 17.79
C LEU A 185 -0.78 15.51 16.91
N TRP A 186 -0.55 15.52 15.60
CA TRP A 186 -1.24 14.65 14.65
C TRP A 186 -0.96 13.17 14.92
N GLN A 187 0.30 12.80 15.17
CA GLN A 187 0.67 11.42 15.49
C GLN A 187 0.07 10.96 16.82
N ARG A 188 0.09 11.82 17.84
CA ARG A 188 -0.51 11.53 19.14
C ARG A 188 -2.02 11.31 19.01
N ASP A 189 -2.71 12.22 18.32
CA ASP A 189 -4.16 12.11 18.10
C ASP A 189 -4.53 10.81 17.36
N PHE A 190 -3.75 10.45 16.34
CA PHE A 190 -3.91 9.18 15.63
C PHE A 190 -3.73 7.96 16.54
N VAL A 191 -2.74 7.97 17.44
CA VAL A 191 -2.51 6.88 18.41
C VAL A 191 -3.60 6.84 19.47
N ASP A 192 -4.02 7.99 19.99
CA ASP A 192 -5.09 8.11 20.97
C ASP A 192 -6.40 7.57 20.40
N HIS A 193 -6.73 7.91 19.15
CA HIS A 193 -7.90 7.36 18.46
C HIS A 193 -7.82 5.84 18.33
N LYS A 194 -6.67 5.26 17.96
CA LYS A 194 -6.52 3.79 17.89
C LYS A 194 -6.76 3.09 19.23
N ILE A 195 -6.28 3.69 20.31
CA ILE A 195 -6.37 3.11 21.67
C ILE A 195 -7.79 3.22 22.21
N ARG A 196 -8.46 4.35 21.94
CA ARG A 196 -9.80 4.67 22.49
C ARG A 196 -10.95 4.25 21.60
N ALA A 197 -10.71 3.91 20.34
CA ALA A 197 -11.74 3.51 19.39
C ALA A 197 -12.52 2.30 19.92
N THR A 198 -13.81 2.52 20.18
CA THR A 198 -14.77 1.47 20.56
C THR A 198 -15.78 1.19 19.45
N LEU A 199 -15.84 2.04 18.42
CA LEU A 199 -16.72 1.92 17.26
C LEU A 199 -15.95 2.27 15.96
N PRO A 200 -16.15 1.52 14.85
CA PRO A 200 -16.91 0.26 14.77
C PRO A 200 -16.29 -0.83 15.65
N LEU A 201 -17.02 -1.88 15.99
CA LEU A 201 -16.53 -2.92 16.91
C LEU A 201 -15.34 -3.71 16.35
N VAL A 202 -15.16 -3.70 15.03
CA VAL A 202 -14.01 -4.31 14.36
C VAL A 202 -13.48 -3.34 13.30
N PRO A 203 -12.17 -3.34 13.02
CA PRO A 203 -11.56 -2.45 12.04
C PRO A 203 -11.98 -2.83 10.61
N THR A 204 -13.11 -2.30 10.15
CA THR A 204 -13.58 -2.45 8.77
C THR A 204 -12.87 -1.44 7.85
N GLY A 205 -12.48 -1.84 6.65
CA GLY A 205 -11.84 -0.92 5.69
C GLY A 205 -10.57 -0.24 6.21
N ALA A 206 -10.56 1.09 6.22
CA ALA A 206 -9.40 1.91 6.60
C ALA A 206 -9.39 2.35 8.08
N TYR A 207 -10.32 1.86 8.91
CA TYR A 207 -10.32 2.19 10.34
C TYR A 207 -9.09 1.60 11.01
N VAL A 208 -8.33 2.47 11.67
CA VAL A 208 -7.13 2.06 12.39
C VAL A 208 -7.48 1.96 13.87
N MET A 209 -7.74 0.75 14.33
CA MET A 209 -8.03 0.42 15.73
C MET A 209 -7.57 -1.01 16.04
N TYR A 210 -7.38 -1.32 17.32
CA TYR A 210 -7.03 -2.68 17.73
C TYR A 210 -8.23 -3.62 17.67
N PRO A 211 -8.06 -4.89 17.25
CA PRO A 211 -9.13 -5.86 17.31
C PRO A 211 -9.55 -6.13 18.77
N LEU A 212 -10.83 -6.42 18.98
CA LEU A 212 -11.37 -6.77 20.30
C LEU A 212 -10.69 -8.03 20.87
N LYS A 213 -10.54 -8.09 22.20
CA LYS A 213 -10.05 -9.29 22.89
C LYS A 213 -10.90 -10.52 22.56
N ASP A 214 -12.23 -10.35 22.50
CA ASP A 214 -13.16 -11.42 22.14
C ASP A 214 -12.96 -11.91 20.70
N PHE A 215 -12.67 -10.99 19.78
CA PHE A 215 -12.36 -11.32 18.39
C PHE A 215 -11.08 -12.16 18.28
N LEU A 216 -10.01 -11.76 18.97
CA LEU A 216 -8.75 -12.51 19.03
C LEU A 216 -8.90 -13.86 19.74
N SER A 217 -9.68 -13.92 20.84
CA SER A 217 -9.90 -15.17 21.57
C SER A 217 -10.59 -16.24 20.73
N ALA A 218 -11.54 -15.85 19.87
CA ALA A 218 -12.20 -16.76 18.95
C ALA A 218 -11.25 -17.27 17.86
N MET A 219 -10.33 -16.42 17.37
CA MET A 219 -9.28 -16.84 16.44
C MET A 219 -8.29 -17.81 17.09
N LYS A 220 -7.96 -17.58 18.37
CA LYS A 220 -7.14 -18.52 19.16
C LYS A 220 -7.85 -19.86 19.35
N PHE A 221 -9.15 -19.84 19.67
CA PHE A 221 -9.96 -21.06 19.70
C PHE A 221 -9.90 -21.82 18.37
N ILE A 222 -10.07 -21.13 17.24
CA ILE A 222 -9.97 -21.73 15.89
C ILE A 222 -8.58 -22.34 15.67
N GLN A 223 -7.51 -21.62 16.04
CA GLN A 223 -6.13 -22.12 15.92
C GLN A 223 -5.95 -23.47 16.64
N ASP A 224 -6.51 -23.57 17.85
CA ASP A 224 -6.29 -24.72 18.73
C ASP A 224 -7.25 -25.89 18.43
N ASN A 225 -8.37 -25.64 17.74
CA ASN A 225 -9.46 -26.61 17.57
C ASN A 225 -9.81 -26.93 16.10
N THR A 226 -8.98 -26.51 15.14
CA THR A 226 -9.15 -26.79 13.71
C THR A 226 -7.84 -27.25 13.07
N LYS A 227 -7.92 -27.90 11.91
CA LYS A 227 -6.74 -28.23 11.11
C LYS A 227 -6.36 -27.03 10.25
N ARG A 228 -5.06 -26.88 9.97
CA ARG A 228 -4.53 -25.79 9.13
C ARG A 228 -5.15 -25.70 7.73
N ASN A 229 -5.57 -26.85 7.20
CA ASN A 229 -6.23 -26.96 5.90
C ASN A 229 -7.76 -26.88 5.97
N ASP A 230 -8.37 -26.71 7.16
CA ASP A 230 -9.79 -26.38 7.25
C ASP A 230 -9.99 -24.94 6.75
N ILE A 231 -10.98 -24.77 5.87
CA ILE A 231 -11.34 -23.47 5.30
C ILE A 231 -12.37 -22.81 6.21
N ILE A 232 -12.02 -21.62 6.71
CA ILE A 232 -12.89 -20.83 7.58
C ILE A 232 -13.73 -19.88 6.72
N LEU A 233 -15.04 -19.89 6.96
CA LEU A 233 -15.97 -18.92 6.40
C LEU A 233 -16.11 -17.72 7.34
N SER A 234 -15.92 -16.52 6.82
CA SER A 234 -16.11 -15.25 7.52
C SER A 234 -16.36 -14.14 6.50
N GLU A 235 -16.72 -12.95 6.97
CA GLU A 235 -16.63 -11.74 6.17
C GLU A 235 -15.16 -11.28 6.01
N THR A 236 -14.96 -10.26 5.18
CA THR A 236 -13.64 -9.77 4.77
C THR A 236 -12.73 -9.37 5.94
N THR A 237 -13.26 -8.73 6.99
CA THR A 237 -12.43 -8.25 8.11
C THR A 237 -11.84 -9.43 8.89
N ALA A 238 -12.67 -10.36 9.36
CA ALA A 238 -12.16 -11.57 10.03
C ALA A 238 -11.29 -12.41 9.08
N GLY A 239 -11.65 -12.45 7.79
CA GLY A 239 -10.88 -13.12 6.75
C GLY A 239 -9.44 -12.59 6.60
N ASN A 240 -9.22 -11.29 6.80
CA ASN A 240 -7.90 -10.68 6.77
C ASN A 240 -7.04 -10.98 8.00
N TYR A 241 -7.67 -11.18 9.16
CA TYR A 241 -6.98 -11.42 10.42
C TYR A 241 -6.68 -12.91 10.64
N MET A 242 -7.58 -13.80 10.23
CA MET A 242 -7.48 -15.25 10.48
C MET A 242 -6.13 -15.86 10.04
N PRO A 243 -5.58 -15.57 8.84
CA PRO A 243 -4.31 -16.17 8.41
C PRO A 243 -3.12 -15.79 9.30
N VAL A 244 -3.16 -14.61 9.92
CA VAL A 244 -2.09 -14.15 10.81
C VAL A 244 -2.24 -14.75 12.21
N TYR A 245 -3.46 -14.76 12.76
CA TYR A 245 -3.68 -15.15 14.16
C TYR A 245 -3.95 -16.64 14.35
N SER A 246 -4.71 -17.26 13.45
CA SER A 246 -5.00 -18.69 13.51
C SER A 246 -4.16 -19.49 12.52
N GLY A 247 -3.75 -18.89 11.40
CA GLY A 247 -3.01 -19.52 10.30
C GLY A 247 -3.81 -20.61 9.58
N ASN A 248 -5.12 -20.42 9.49
CA ASN A 248 -6.01 -21.18 8.63
C ASN A 248 -6.22 -20.47 7.30
N THR A 249 -6.59 -21.25 6.28
CA THR A 249 -7.11 -20.72 5.02
C THR A 249 -8.51 -20.16 5.22
N VAL A 250 -8.79 -19.02 4.58
CA VAL A 250 -10.11 -18.39 4.59
C VAL A 250 -10.75 -18.46 3.20
N TYR A 251 -12.08 -18.51 3.16
CA TYR A 251 -12.81 -18.49 1.88
C TYR A 251 -12.66 -17.15 1.16
N ILE A 252 -12.68 -16.06 1.92
CA ILE A 252 -12.47 -14.69 1.48
C ILE A 252 -11.63 -13.91 2.49
N GLY A 253 -10.72 -13.07 2.00
CA GLY A 253 -9.89 -12.17 2.79
C GLY A 253 -9.64 -10.90 2.00
N HIS A 254 -8.37 -10.58 1.70
CA HIS A 254 -8.02 -9.36 0.99
C HIS A 254 -8.62 -9.34 -0.43
N ASP A 255 -8.72 -8.17 -1.06
CA ASP A 255 -9.19 -7.98 -2.45
C ASP A 255 -8.46 -8.84 -3.50
N ASN A 256 -7.30 -9.39 -3.11
CA ASN A 256 -6.48 -10.32 -3.90
C ASN A 256 -7.00 -11.76 -3.86
N THR A 257 -8.11 -12.04 -3.17
CA THR A 257 -8.76 -13.35 -3.21
C THR A 257 -9.24 -13.65 -4.63
N VAL A 258 -9.07 -14.89 -5.08
CA VAL A 258 -9.61 -15.36 -6.37
C VAL A 258 -11.14 -15.24 -6.38
N ASN A 259 -11.68 -14.62 -7.43
CA ASN A 259 -13.11 -14.31 -7.58
C ASN A 259 -13.69 -13.51 -6.40
N PHE A 260 -12.93 -12.54 -5.87
CA PHE A 260 -13.29 -11.77 -4.69
C PHE A 260 -14.73 -11.20 -4.73
N GLU A 261 -15.14 -10.55 -5.82
CA GLU A 261 -16.47 -9.91 -5.90
C GLU A 261 -17.63 -10.91 -5.81
N GLU A 262 -17.53 -12.00 -6.57
CA GLU A 262 -18.53 -13.08 -6.57
C GLU A 262 -18.61 -13.75 -5.19
N LYS A 263 -17.44 -14.04 -4.60
CA LYS A 263 -17.36 -14.63 -3.27
C LYS A 263 -17.92 -13.69 -2.21
N LYS A 264 -17.63 -12.39 -2.30
CA LYS A 264 -18.12 -11.38 -1.35
C LYS A 264 -19.64 -11.32 -1.37
N GLU A 265 -20.25 -11.27 -2.55
CA GLU A 265 -21.71 -11.26 -2.66
C GLU A 265 -22.32 -12.57 -2.15
N THR A 266 -21.71 -13.71 -2.46
CA THR A 266 -22.14 -15.02 -1.96
C THR A 266 -22.06 -15.10 -0.43
N VAL A 267 -20.95 -14.66 0.15
CA VAL A 267 -20.75 -14.61 1.61
C VAL A 267 -21.79 -13.71 2.28
N LYS A 268 -22.06 -12.54 1.69
CA LYS A 268 -23.10 -11.62 2.15
C LYS A 268 -24.51 -12.25 2.09
N GLN A 269 -24.84 -12.98 1.02
CA GLN A 269 -26.11 -13.69 0.91
C GLN A 269 -26.27 -14.78 1.97
N PHE A 270 -25.18 -15.48 2.32
CA PHE A 270 -25.17 -16.46 3.40
C PHE A 270 -25.38 -15.78 4.75
N PHE A 271 -24.56 -14.79 5.13
CA PHE A 271 -24.67 -14.14 6.45
C PHE A 271 -25.94 -13.32 6.64
N SER A 272 -26.56 -12.84 5.55
CA SER A 272 -27.87 -12.17 5.59
C SER A 272 -29.06 -13.12 5.68
N GLY A 273 -28.84 -14.44 5.71
CA GLY A 273 -29.90 -15.43 5.78
C GLY A 273 -30.75 -15.53 4.50
N LYS A 274 -30.29 -14.94 3.40
CA LYS A 274 -31.03 -14.94 2.12
C LYS A 274 -30.87 -16.25 1.34
N MET A 275 -29.80 -17.01 1.59
CA MET A 275 -29.68 -18.37 1.04
C MET A 275 -30.67 -19.31 1.73
N LYS A 276 -31.36 -20.13 0.95
CA LYS A 276 -32.20 -21.22 1.49
C LYS A 276 -31.32 -22.22 2.24
N VAL A 277 -31.86 -22.88 3.27
CA VAL A 277 -31.11 -23.81 4.14
C VAL A 277 -30.37 -24.88 3.34
N GLU A 278 -31.04 -25.59 2.44
CA GLU A 278 -30.40 -26.63 1.61
C GLU A 278 -29.37 -26.05 0.64
N GLN A 279 -29.63 -24.87 0.07
CA GLN A 279 -28.68 -24.19 -0.81
C GLN A 279 -27.40 -23.81 -0.05
N ALA A 280 -27.54 -23.24 1.15
CA ALA A 280 -26.41 -22.88 2.00
C ALA A 280 -25.60 -24.12 2.40
N LYS A 281 -26.27 -25.21 2.78
CA LYS A 281 -25.64 -26.48 3.14
C LYS A 281 -24.82 -27.06 1.98
N ASN A 282 -25.41 -27.13 0.78
CA ASN A 282 -24.75 -27.65 -0.41
C ASN A 282 -23.56 -26.78 -0.82
N TRP A 283 -23.74 -25.46 -0.86
CA TRP A 283 -22.67 -24.52 -1.17
C TRP A 283 -21.47 -24.66 -0.19
N MET A 284 -21.76 -24.80 1.10
CA MET A 284 -20.71 -25.02 2.11
C MET A 284 -20.00 -26.37 1.94
N GLN A 285 -20.72 -27.42 1.53
CA GLN A 285 -20.12 -28.73 1.26
C GLN A 285 -19.20 -28.68 0.03
N GLU A 286 -19.68 -28.10 -1.07
CA GLU A 286 -18.93 -27.93 -2.32
C GLU A 286 -17.63 -27.14 -2.11
N ASN A 287 -17.66 -26.13 -1.23
CA ASN A 287 -16.50 -25.29 -0.91
C ASN A 287 -15.70 -25.76 0.31
N ASN A 288 -16.02 -26.93 0.87
CA ASN A 288 -15.38 -27.52 2.06
C ASN A 288 -15.32 -26.55 3.27
N LEU A 289 -16.38 -25.76 3.44
CA LEU A 289 -16.55 -24.80 4.54
C LEU A 289 -17.10 -25.54 5.76
N LYS A 290 -16.22 -25.80 6.74
CA LYS A 290 -16.58 -26.56 7.95
C LYS A 290 -16.80 -25.69 9.17
N VAL A 291 -16.10 -24.56 9.24
CA VAL A 291 -16.06 -23.68 10.40
C VAL A 291 -16.43 -22.28 9.96
N ILE A 292 -17.31 -21.64 10.72
CA ILE A 292 -17.83 -20.31 10.44
C ILE A 292 -17.46 -19.43 11.62
N PHE A 293 -16.83 -18.30 11.31
CA PHE A 293 -16.61 -17.23 12.26
C PHE A 293 -17.77 -16.24 12.14
N PHE A 294 -18.55 -16.07 13.20
CA PHE A 294 -19.70 -15.17 13.22
C PHE A 294 -19.51 -14.08 14.29
N GLY A 295 -18.90 -12.97 13.88
CA GLY A 295 -18.52 -11.85 14.74
C GLY A 295 -19.31 -10.56 14.47
N PRO A 296 -18.80 -9.40 14.92
CA PRO A 296 -19.50 -8.13 14.76
C PRO A 296 -19.80 -7.75 13.30
N GLN A 297 -18.84 -7.91 12.38
CA GLN A 297 -19.07 -7.59 10.97
C GLN A 297 -20.15 -8.49 10.38
N GLU A 298 -20.08 -9.80 10.58
CA GLU A 298 -21.05 -10.75 10.02
C GLU A 298 -22.48 -10.47 10.53
N ARG A 299 -22.61 -10.02 11.79
CA ARG A 299 -23.89 -9.61 12.39
C ARG A 299 -24.41 -8.30 11.82
N GLU A 300 -23.54 -7.30 11.70
CA GLU A 300 -23.89 -5.97 11.21
C GLU A 300 -24.27 -5.99 9.72
N ASP A 301 -23.42 -6.58 8.89
CA ASP A 301 -23.63 -6.66 7.44
C ASP A 301 -24.79 -7.62 7.07
N GLY A 302 -24.96 -8.70 7.85
CA GLY A 302 -26.02 -9.68 7.63
C GLY A 302 -27.38 -9.29 8.21
N GLY A 303 -27.43 -8.48 9.28
CA GLY A 303 -28.65 -8.18 10.01
C GLY A 303 -29.24 -9.39 10.78
N VAL A 304 -28.45 -10.47 10.92
CA VAL A 304 -28.84 -11.69 11.64
C VAL A 304 -28.20 -11.70 13.03
N LYS A 305 -29.00 -12.01 14.06
CA LYS A 305 -28.48 -12.11 15.45
C LYS A 305 -27.95 -13.50 15.80
N GLU A 306 -28.53 -14.57 15.27
CA GLU A 306 -28.17 -15.95 15.61
C GLU A 306 -28.24 -16.78 14.34
N LEU A 307 -27.08 -17.05 13.74
CA LEU A 307 -26.99 -17.69 12.44
C LEU A 307 -27.45 -19.15 12.48
N GLU A 308 -27.26 -19.84 13.60
CA GLU A 308 -27.72 -21.20 13.84
C GLU A 308 -29.25 -21.35 13.84
N LYS A 309 -30.00 -20.27 14.13
CA LYS A 309 -31.47 -20.26 14.01
C LYS A 309 -31.92 -20.18 12.56
N VAL A 310 -31.13 -19.54 11.71
CA VAL A 310 -31.37 -19.44 10.26
C VAL A 310 -30.95 -20.73 9.56
N TYR A 311 -29.84 -21.32 9.99
CA TYR A 311 -29.26 -22.54 9.43
C TYR A 311 -29.12 -23.63 10.50
N PRO A 312 -30.16 -24.47 10.71
CA PRO A 312 -30.18 -25.48 11.78
C PRO A 312 -29.10 -26.56 11.69
N PHE A 313 -28.46 -26.71 10.52
CA PHE A 313 -27.32 -27.62 10.33
C PHE A 313 -26.00 -27.08 10.91
N LEU A 314 -25.98 -25.86 11.45
CA LEU A 314 -24.84 -25.25 12.12
C LEU A 314 -24.95 -25.43 13.64
N THR A 315 -23.86 -25.87 14.27
CA THR A 315 -23.79 -26.03 15.72
C THR A 315 -22.74 -25.10 16.31
N PRO A 316 -23.06 -24.30 17.35
CA PRO A 316 -22.07 -23.49 18.03
C PRO A 316 -21.06 -24.37 18.78
N VAL A 317 -19.77 -24.15 18.54
CA VAL A 317 -18.67 -24.84 19.20
C VAL A 317 -17.85 -23.93 20.11
N TYR A 318 -18.00 -22.61 19.96
CA TYR A 318 -17.44 -21.59 20.86
C TYR A 318 -18.31 -20.34 20.83
N ARG A 319 -18.45 -19.66 21.97
CA ARG A 319 -19.18 -18.40 22.09
C ARG A 319 -18.55 -17.53 23.16
N ASN A 320 -18.38 -16.25 22.85
CA ASN A 320 -18.12 -15.19 23.81
C ASN A 320 -19.07 -14.01 23.55
N THR A 321 -18.79 -12.84 24.12
CA THR A 321 -19.64 -11.65 24.05
C THR A 321 -19.97 -11.23 22.61
N TYR A 322 -18.98 -11.28 21.70
CA TYR A 322 -19.10 -10.70 20.36
C TYR A 322 -19.02 -11.72 19.22
N VAL A 323 -18.47 -12.90 19.48
CA VAL A 323 -18.19 -13.91 18.45
C VAL A 323 -18.79 -15.25 18.81
N THR A 324 -19.37 -15.91 17.81
CA THR A 324 -19.72 -17.33 17.86
C THR A 324 -18.96 -18.06 16.76
N VAL A 325 -18.29 -19.16 17.10
CA VAL A 325 -17.73 -20.07 16.11
C VAL A 325 -18.70 -21.23 15.94
N LEU A 326 -19.13 -21.45 14.72
CA LEU A 326 -20.08 -22.50 14.35
C LEU A 326 -19.36 -23.58 13.55
N ARG A 327 -19.83 -24.81 13.65
CA ARG A 327 -19.38 -25.94 12.84
C ARG A 327 -20.56 -26.53 12.07
N ARG A 328 -20.33 -26.85 10.80
CA ARG A 328 -21.29 -27.57 9.95
C ARG A 328 -21.35 -29.04 10.39
N GLN A 329 -22.56 -29.56 10.62
CA GLN A 329 -22.78 -30.99 10.87
C GLN A 329 -22.50 -31.86 9.63
#